data_AF-A0A1F5V5S4-F1
#
_entry.id   AF-A0A1F5V5S4-F1
#
_cell.length_a   1.000
_cell.length_b   1.000
_cell.length_c   1.000
_cell.angle_alpha   90.00
_cell.angle_beta   90.00
_cell.angle_gamma   90.00
#
_symmetry.space_group_name_H-M   'P 1'
#
loop_
_entity.id
_entity.type
_entity.pdbx_description
1 polymer ?
#
loop_
_entity_poly.entity_id
_entity_poly.type
_entity_poly.pdbx_seq_one_letter_code
_entity_poly.pdbx_strand_id
1 'polypeptide(L)' 'MGKKYPVTHQSRQKLETKKTIDAMILEMLVVDGCNSEVIADELGLDEHYVKHVIREAEKKGKIHSTWWSWHWRRKKK' A
#
# COMPACT_ATOMS: atom_id res chain seq x y z
N MET A 1 21.12 -30.54 -11.61
CA MET A 1 21.14 -29.30 -12.42
C MET A 1 19.77 -28.63 -12.29
N GLY A 2 19.67 -27.53 -11.54
CA GLY A 2 18.39 -26.88 -11.24
C GLY A 2 17.85 -26.14 -12.45
N LYS A 3 16.63 -26.51 -12.90
CA LYS A 3 15.93 -25.82 -13.98
C LYS A 3 15.62 -24.38 -13.54
N LYS A 4 16.41 -23.42 -14.01
CA LYS A 4 16.09 -21.98 -13.89
C LYS A 4 15.04 -21.66 -14.94
N TYR A 5 13.78 -21.61 -14.54
CA TYR A 5 12.72 -21.08 -15.39
C TYR A 5 13.00 -19.59 -15.64
N PRO A 6 13.06 -19.12 -16.90
CA PRO A 6 13.22 -17.70 -17.18
C PRO A 6 11.95 -17.00 -16.70
N VAL A 7 12.07 -16.15 -15.68
CA VAL A 7 11.03 -15.17 -15.35
C VAL A 7 10.90 -14.29 -16.59
N THR A 8 9.81 -14.49 -17.34
CA THR A 8 9.50 -13.71 -18.54
C THR A 8 9.46 -12.23 -18.20
N HIS A 9 9.99 -11.37 -19.07
CA HIS A 9 10.10 -9.92 -18.89
C HIS A 9 8.76 -9.28 -18.46
N GLN A 10 7.65 -9.82 -18.97
CA GLN A 10 6.27 -9.47 -18.64
C GLN A 10 5.92 -9.67 -17.15
N SER A 11 6.41 -10.75 -16.54
CA SER A 11 6.20 -11.07 -15.12
C SER A 11 6.95 -10.11 -14.20
N ARG A 12 8.11 -9.60 -14.67
CA ARG A 12 8.92 -8.63 -13.94
C ARG A 12 8.29 -7.23 -13.99
N GLN A 13 7.83 -6.80 -15.16
CA GLN A 13 7.11 -5.53 -15.30
C GLN A 13 5.83 -5.49 -14.43
N LYS A 14 5.00 -6.54 -14.48
CA LYS A 14 3.78 -6.64 -13.66
C LYS A 14 4.04 -6.61 -12.15
N LEU A 15 5.18 -7.15 -11.71
CA LEU A 15 5.61 -7.13 -10.31
C LEU A 15 6.07 -5.74 -9.87
N GLU A 16 6.79 -5.01 -10.72
CA GLU A 16 7.25 -3.66 -10.42
C GLU A 16 6.06 -2.69 -10.36
N THR A 17 5.11 -2.78 -11.30
CA THR A 17 3.88 -1.96 -11.26
C THR A 17 3.08 -2.19 -9.98
N LYS A 18 2.96 -3.45 -9.54
CA LYS A 18 2.27 -3.76 -8.28
C LYS A 18 2.96 -3.13 -7.07
N LYS A 19 4.28 -3.21 -6.99
CA LYS A 19 5.04 -2.59 -5.88
C LYS A 19 4.87 -1.07 -5.85
N THR A 20 4.85 -0.43 -7.02
CA THR A 20 4.61 1.01 -7.13
C THR A 20 3.23 1.39 -6.61
N ILE A 21 2.20 0.64 -7.00
CA ILE A 21 0.82 0.86 -6.53
C ILE A 21 0.71 0.67 -5.02
N ASP A 22 1.28 -0.41 -4.48
CA ASP A 22 1.27 -0.66 -3.04
C ASP A 22 2.01 0.44 -2.26
N ALA A 23 3.08 1.03 -2.83
CA ALA A 23 3.79 2.16 -2.24
C ALA A 23 2.96 3.45 -2.28
N MET A 24 2.31 3.78 -3.40
CA MET A 24 1.43 4.93 -3.53
C MET A 24 0.27 4.88 -2.53
N ILE A 25 -0.36 3.70 -2.37
CA ILE A 25 -1.42 3.49 -1.36
C ILE A 25 -0.91 3.84 0.04
N LEU A 26 0.29 3.37 0.40
CA LEU A 26 0.86 3.62 1.72
C LEU A 26 1.31 5.07 1.90
N GLU A 27 1.78 5.73 0.85
CA GLU A 27 2.16 7.14 0.88
C GLU A 27 0.93 8.03 1.08
N MET A 28 -0.13 7.84 0.30
CA MET A 28 -1.37 8.61 0.43
C MET A 28 -2.06 8.37 1.77
N LEU A 29 -1.96 7.14 2.29
CA LEU A 29 -2.37 6.83 3.64
C LEU A 29 -1.50 7.63 4.64
N VAL A 30 -0.19 7.40 4.69
CA VAL A 30 0.68 7.90 5.78
C VAL A 30 0.96 9.40 5.71
N VAL A 31 1.18 9.93 4.51
CA VAL A 31 1.61 11.32 4.27
C VAL A 31 0.41 12.23 4.15
N ASP A 32 -0.52 11.90 3.24
CA ASP A 32 -1.67 12.75 2.95
C ASP A 32 -2.80 12.55 3.98
N GLY A 33 -2.82 11.41 4.67
CA GLY A 33 -3.83 11.09 5.68
C GLY A 33 -5.18 10.69 5.07
N CYS A 34 -5.19 10.27 3.80
CA CYS A 34 -6.38 9.82 3.10
C CYS A 34 -6.90 8.50 3.69
N ASN A 35 -8.22 8.30 3.64
CA ASN A 35 -8.83 7.02 4.00
C ASN A 35 -8.82 6.06 2.80
N SER A 36 -9.16 4.78 3.03
CA SER A 36 -9.13 3.75 1.97
C SER A 36 -10.05 4.06 0.79
N GLU A 37 -11.17 4.75 1.02
CA GLU A 37 -12.14 5.13 0.00
C GLU A 37 -11.57 6.20 -0.95
N VAL A 38 -10.98 7.26 -0.41
CA VAL A 38 -10.34 8.34 -1.19
C VAL A 38 -9.16 7.79 -2.00
N ILE A 39 -8.32 6.94 -1.39
CA ILE A 39 -7.18 6.33 -2.08
C ILE A 39 -7.65 5.42 -3.22
N ALA A 40 -8.75 4.68 -3.03
CA ALA A 40 -9.31 3.83 -4.06
C ALA A 40 -9.84 4.64 -5.25
N ASP A 41 -10.54 5.74 -4.99
CA ASP A 41 -11.06 6.64 -6.02
C ASP A 41 -9.93 7.31 -6.82
N GLU A 42 -8.93 7.89 -6.14
CA GLU A 42 -7.82 8.58 -6.77
C GLU A 42 -6.93 7.67 -7.63
N LEU A 43 -6.76 6.41 -7.22
CA LEU A 43 -5.95 5.43 -7.96
C LEU A 43 -6.77 4.57 -8.94
N GLY A 44 -8.11 4.74 -8.98
CA GLY A 44 -9.00 3.91 -9.79
C GLY A 44 -8.94 2.42 -9.40
N LEU A 45 -8.74 2.14 -8.12
CA LEU A 45 -8.58 0.79 -7.57
C LEU A 45 -9.83 0.35 -6.82
N ASP A 46 -9.92 -0.96 -6.61
CA ASP A 46 -10.93 -1.52 -5.73
C ASP A 46 -10.59 -1.24 -4.26
N GLU A 47 -11.56 -0.74 -3.49
CA GLU A 47 -11.35 -0.37 -2.08
C GLU A 47 -10.96 -1.57 -1.21
N HIS A 48 -11.46 -2.76 -1.53
CA HIS A 48 -11.09 -3.99 -0.82
C HIS A 48 -9.63 -4.36 -1.08
N TYR A 49 -9.09 -4.11 -2.29
CA TYR A 49 -7.66 -4.22 -2.57
C TYR A 49 -6.84 -3.24 -1.70
N VAL A 50 -7.25 -1.98 -1.63
CA VAL A 50 -6.58 -0.95 -0.80
C VAL A 50 -6.55 -1.38 0.67
N LYS A 51 -7.71 -1.77 1.24
CA LYS A 51 -7.81 -2.28 2.61
C LYS A 51 -6.91 -3.50 2.85
N HIS A 52 -6.79 -4.39 1.87
CA HIS A 52 -5.91 -5.55 1.96
C HIS A 52 -4.43 -5.15 2.01
N VAL A 53 -3.99 -4.20 1.17
CA VAL A 53 -2.61 -3.69 1.18
C VAL A 53 -2.29 -3.03 2.52
N ILE A 54 -3.20 -2.23 3.06
CA ILE A 54 -3.05 -1.58 4.37
C ILE A 54 -2.90 -2.62 5.48
N ARG A 55 -3.81 -3.61 5.55
CA ARG A 55 -3.73 -4.69 6.54
C ARG A 55 -2.43 -5.48 6.45
N GLU A 56 -1.97 -5.78 5.24
CA GLU A 56 -0.70 -6.48 5.03
C GLU A 56 0.50 -5.63 5.46
N ALA A 57 0.45 -4.32 5.28
CA ALA A 57 1.48 -3.41 5.75
C ALA A 57 1.48 -3.27 7.28
N GLU A 58 0.30 -3.26 7.92
CA GLU A 58 0.18 -3.32 9.38
C GLU A 58 0.75 -4.63 9.94
N LYS A 59 0.37 -5.77 9.35
CA LYS A 59 0.85 -7.09 9.77
C LYS A 59 2.37 -7.24 9.64
N LYS A 60 2.96 -6.58 8.65
CA LYS A 60 4.42 -6.53 8.44
C LYS A 60 5.13 -5.48 9.31
N GLY A 61 4.39 -4.74 10.13
CA GLY A 61 4.92 -3.68 10.99
C GLY A 61 5.44 -2.46 10.23
N LYS A 62 5.08 -2.30 8.95
CA LYS A 62 5.48 -1.16 8.12
C LYS A 62 4.69 0.10 8.45
N ILE A 63 3.45 -0.09 8.88
CA ILE A 63 2.59 0.96 9.42
C ILE A 63 2.07 0.50 10.77
N HIS A 64 1.97 1.42 11.72
CA HIS A 64 1.49 1.10 13.06
C HIS A 64 0.22 1.91 13.30
N SER A 65 -0.94 1.27 13.32
CA SER A 65 -2.24 1.94 13.54
C SER A 65 -2.33 2.68 14.88
N THR A 66 -1.44 2.41 15.83
CA THR A 66 -1.33 3.18 17.09
C THR A 66 -0.64 4.54 16.91
N TRP A 67 0.21 4.71 15.88
CA TRP A 67 0.80 6.01 15.53
C TRP A 67 -0.26 7.00 15.04
N TRP A 68 -1.32 6.50 14.41
CA TRP A 68 -2.46 7.27 13.92
C TRP A 68 -3.26 7.93 15.05
N SER A 69 -3.55 7.21 16.14
CA SER A 69 -4.23 7.77 17.31
C SER A 69 -3.46 8.93 17.96
N TRP A 70 -2.13 8.93 17.84
CA TRP A 70 -1.26 10.02 18.33
C TRP A 70 -1.09 11.15 17.30
N HIS A 71 -0.91 10.83 16.03
CA HIS A 71 -0.68 11.82 14.98
C HIS A 71 -1.94 12.67 14.72
N TRP A 72 -3.12 12.04 14.67
CA TRP A 72 -4.42 12.75 14.56
C TRP A 72 -4.73 13.62 15.78
N ARG A 73 -4.29 13.21 16.98
CA ARG A 73 -4.45 14.00 18.21
C ARG A 73 -3.59 15.27 18.22
N ARG A 74 -2.45 15.29 17.51
CA ARG A 74 -1.59 16.48 17.41
C ARG A 74 -2.02 17.49 16.35
N LYS A 75 -2.61 17.07 15.22
CA LYS A 75 -3.09 18.00 14.19
C LYS A 75 -4.37 18.77 14.57
N LYS A 76 -5.02 18.41 15.70
CA LYS A 76 -6.19 19.10 16.25
C LYS A 76 -5.88 20.11 17.36
N LYS A 77 -4.61 20.44 17.60
CA LYS A 77 -4.19 21.45 18.58
C LYS A 77 -3.65 22.70 17.91
#